data_AF-A0AAD2SGR8-F1
#
_entry.id   AF-A0AAD2SGR8-F1
#
_cell.length_a   1.000
_cell.length_b   1.000
_cell.length_c   1.000
_cell.angle_alpha   90.00
_cell.angle_beta   90.00
_cell.angle_gamma   90.00
#
_symmetry.space_group_name_H-M   'P 1'
#
loop_
_entity.id
_entity.type
_entity.pdbx_description
1 polymer ?
#
loop_
_entity_poly.entity_id
_entity_poly.type
_entity_poly.pdbx_seq_one_letter_code
_entity_poly.pdbx_strand_id
1 'polypeptide(L)'
;MNYSKHLKSLLAAYAFVVVPFTLMIIVKASEKKWQEIILSSDWSIASFIIFGQSLTFLSSVLISTTKNKKREGWEWYIAKVFLTGVGPSLVLYTLLLIKPSIPIGIGQIILFIYASYRFFVDGLAAKKLESDLIQ
;
A
#
# COMPACT_ATOMS: atom_id res chain seq x y z
N MET A 1 -6.90 -15.36 -20.22
CA MET A 1 -6.44 -13.96 -20.00
C MET A 1 -5.08 -13.95 -19.31
N ASN A 2 -4.07 -13.26 -19.86
CA ASN A 2 -2.65 -13.51 -19.53
C ASN A 2 -2.26 -12.92 -18.14
N TYR A 3 -2.21 -13.76 -17.09
CA TYR A 3 -1.85 -13.35 -15.72
C TYR A 3 -0.51 -12.61 -15.64
N SER A 4 0.43 -12.97 -16.51
CA SER A 4 1.76 -12.37 -16.61
C SER A 4 1.75 -10.86 -16.90
N LYS A 5 0.83 -10.36 -17.76
CA LYS A 5 0.79 -8.94 -18.13
C LYS A 5 0.33 -8.04 -16.96
N HIS A 6 -0.66 -8.50 -16.20
CA HIS A 6 -1.17 -7.73 -15.06
C HIS A 6 -0.22 -7.76 -13.86
N LEU A 7 0.42 -8.90 -13.60
CA LEU A 7 1.45 -8.96 -12.57
C LEU A 7 2.59 -7.99 -12.90
N LYS A 8 3.01 -7.90 -14.18
CA LYS A 8 3.97 -6.90 -14.64
C LYS A 8 3.49 -5.46 -14.40
N SER A 9 2.20 -5.17 -14.61
CA SER A 9 1.64 -3.84 -14.32
C SER A 9 1.66 -3.52 -12.83
N LEU A 10 1.29 -4.47 -11.96
CA LEU A 10 1.35 -4.29 -10.51
C LEU A 10 2.80 -4.12 -10.04
N LEU A 11 3.72 -4.92 -10.56
CA LEU A 11 5.16 -4.79 -10.27
C LEU A 11 5.69 -3.42 -10.70
N ALA A 12 5.28 -2.91 -11.85
CA ALA A 12 5.67 -1.58 -12.31
C ALA A 12 5.14 -0.49 -11.36
N ALA A 13 3.85 -0.53 -10.99
CA ALA A 13 3.26 0.41 -10.04
C ALA A 13 3.96 0.36 -8.66
N TYR A 14 4.22 -0.85 -8.17
CA TYR A 14 4.93 -1.05 -6.91
C TYR A 14 6.39 -0.56 -6.97
N ALA A 15 7.07 -0.74 -8.10
CA ALA A 15 8.43 -0.26 -8.30
C ALA A 15 8.54 1.27 -8.19
N PHE A 16 7.52 2.03 -8.63
CA PHE A 16 7.50 3.48 -8.45
C PHE A 16 7.51 3.93 -6.98
N VAL A 17 7.10 3.07 -6.05
CA VAL A 17 7.19 3.34 -4.61
C VAL A 17 8.49 2.77 -4.03
N VAL A 18 8.79 1.52 -4.32
CA VAL A 18 9.91 0.82 -3.67
C VAL A 18 11.28 1.31 -4.14
N VAL A 19 11.44 1.68 -5.41
CA VAL A 19 12.73 2.15 -5.94
C VAL A 19 13.22 3.41 -5.23
N PRO A 20 12.48 4.54 -5.19
CA PRO A 20 12.94 5.74 -4.49
C PRO A 20 13.11 5.49 -2.99
N PHE A 21 12.24 4.68 -2.39
CA PHE A 21 12.33 4.31 -0.99
C PHE A 21 13.59 3.49 -0.66
N THR A 22 13.97 2.55 -1.52
CA THR A 22 15.20 1.75 -1.37
C THR A 22 16.45 2.62 -1.53
N LEU A 23 16.44 3.58 -2.46
CA LEU A 23 17.53 4.54 -2.61
C LEU A 23 17.74 5.36 -1.34
N MET A 24 16.67 5.83 -0.71
CA MET A 24 16.75 6.54 0.57
C MET A 24 17.38 5.67 1.67
N ILE A 25 17.01 4.39 1.78
CA ILE A 25 17.61 3.46 2.75
C ILE A 25 19.11 3.33 2.48
N ILE A 26 19.52 3.15 1.22
CA ILE A 26 20.93 3.00 0.83
C ILE A 26 21.74 4.24 1.22
N VAL A 27 21.22 5.44 0.95
CA VAL A 27 21.90 6.70 1.29
C VAL A 27 22.08 6.81 2.81
N LYS A 28 21.02 6.62 3.60
CA LYS A 28 21.10 6.68 5.07
C LYS A 28 22.00 5.58 5.67
N ALA A 29 22.01 4.40 5.06
CA ALA A 29 22.88 3.31 5.47
C ALA A 29 24.36 3.62 5.22
N SER A 30 24.66 4.31 4.11
CA SER A 30 26.03 4.74 3.79
C SER A 30 26.60 5.74 4.81
N GLU A 31 25.73 6.53 5.44
CA GLU A 31 26.08 7.46 6.53
C GLU A 31 26.22 6.77 7.90
N LYS A 32 26.07 5.43 7.98
CA LYS A 32 26.05 4.61 9.21
C LYS A 32 24.95 4.99 10.21
N LYS A 33 23.90 5.69 9.76
CA LYS A 33 22.79 6.16 10.60
C LYS A 33 21.61 5.17 10.63
N TRP A 34 21.89 3.94 11.05
CA TRP A 34 20.89 2.86 11.07
C TRP A 34 19.65 3.18 11.90
N GLN A 35 19.82 3.88 13.02
CA GLN A 35 18.70 4.31 13.85
C GLN A 35 17.80 5.32 13.14
N GLU A 36 18.36 6.21 12.32
CA GLU A 36 17.59 7.19 11.54
C GLU A 36 16.86 6.56 10.35
N ILE A 37 17.20 5.32 9.97
CA ILE A 37 16.43 4.53 9.02
C ILE A 37 15.18 4.02 9.71
N ILE A 38 15.31 3.45 10.92
CA ILE A 38 14.17 2.92 11.68
C ILE A 38 13.22 4.05 12.10
N LEU A 39 13.77 5.23 12.43
CA LEU A 39 13.02 6.41 12.84
C LEU A 39 12.69 7.36 11.68
N SER A 40 12.86 6.94 10.43
CA SER A 40 12.43 7.74 9.29
C SER A 40 10.93 7.57 9.10
N SER A 41 10.20 8.70 9.02
CA SER A 41 8.76 8.67 8.79
C SER A 41 8.39 8.23 7.36
N ASP A 42 9.39 8.07 6.49
CA ASP A 42 9.24 7.65 5.10
C ASP A 42 8.65 6.23 4.99
N TRP A 43 8.84 5.34 5.99
CA TRP A 43 8.15 4.04 6.06
C TRP A 43 6.63 4.21 6.05
N SER A 44 6.14 5.17 6.82
CA SER A 44 4.71 5.45 6.95
C SER A 44 4.16 6.14 5.69
N ILE A 45 4.93 7.07 5.11
CA ILE A 45 4.56 7.72 3.84
C ILE A 45 4.50 6.70 2.70
N ALA A 46 5.50 5.81 2.59
CA ALA A 46 5.51 4.78 1.56
C ALA A 46 4.32 3.81 1.73
N SER A 47 3.99 3.42 2.96
CA SER A 47 2.79 2.64 3.28
C SER A 47 1.51 3.34 2.85
N PHE A 48 1.39 4.64 3.15
CA PHE A 48 0.27 5.47 2.74
C PHE A 48 0.11 5.52 1.22
N ILE A 49 1.21 5.71 0.48
CA ILE A 49 1.21 5.73 -0.99
C ILE A 49 0.76 4.37 -1.54
N ILE A 50 1.28 3.26 -1.02
CA ILE A 50 0.90 1.90 -1.45
C ILE A 50 -0.60 1.68 -1.25
N PHE A 51 -1.12 1.99 -0.06
CA PHE A 51 -2.56 1.86 0.20
C PHE A 51 -3.41 2.81 -0.65
N GLY A 52 -2.93 4.02 -0.90
CA GLY A 52 -3.58 4.99 -1.79
C GLY A 52 -3.73 4.43 -3.21
N GLN A 53 -2.65 3.86 -3.77
CA GLN A 53 -2.68 3.21 -5.08
C GLN A 53 -3.65 2.01 -5.10
N SER A 54 -3.65 1.16 -4.06
CA SER A 54 -4.62 0.07 -3.92
C SER A 54 -6.06 0.60 -3.92
N LEU A 55 -6.35 1.66 -3.16
CA LEU A 55 -7.69 2.27 -3.12
C LEU A 55 -8.13 2.79 -4.48
N THR A 56 -7.24 3.49 -5.19
CA THR A 56 -7.55 3.99 -6.55
C THR A 56 -7.90 2.83 -7.47
N PHE A 57 -7.11 1.76 -7.46
CA PHE A 57 -7.36 0.59 -8.31
C PHE A 57 -8.69 -0.10 -7.98
N LEU A 58 -8.93 -0.37 -6.69
CA LEU A 58 -10.19 -0.97 -6.22
C LEU A 58 -11.41 -0.11 -6.57
N SER A 59 -11.28 1.22 -6.43
CA SER A 59 -12.36 2.16 -6.76
C SER A 59 -12.65 2.20 -8.25
N SER A 60 -11.62 2.17 -9.10
CA SER A 60 -11.81 2.11 -10.56
C SER A 60 -12.58 0.86 -10.98
N VAL A 61 -12.25 -0.30 -10.40
CA VAL A 61 -12.96 -1.57 -10.67
C VAL A 61 -14.40 -1.52 -10.18
N LEU A 62 -14.66 -0.90 -9.02
CA LEU A 62 -16.02 -0.71 -8.52
C LEU A 62 -16.87 0.12 -9.49
N ILE A 63 -16.33 1.24 -9.98
CA ILE A 63 -17.04 2.14 -10.91
C ILE A 63 -17.31 1.46 -12.26
N SER A 64 -16.37 0.67 -12.78
CA SER A 64 -16.58 -0.09 -14.03
C SER A 64 -17.59 -1.22 -13.91
N THR A 65 -17.96 -1.62 -12.68
CA THR A 65 -18.87 -2.72 -12.40
C THR A 65 -20.31 -2.23 -12.25
N THR A 66 -20.94 -1.80 -13.35
CA THR A 66 -22.22 -1.05 -13.31
C THR A 66 -23.46 -1.90 -12.97
N LYS A 67 -23.39 -3.24 -12.97
CA LYS A 67 -24.57 -4.14 -12.88
C LYS A 67 -24.66 -5.03 -11.64
N ASN A 68 -23.75 -4.94 -10.66
CA ASN A 68 -23.55 -6.06 -9.74
C ASN A 68 -24.17 -5.88 -8.33
N LYS A 69 -24.91 -6.91 -7.89
CA LYS A 69 -25.61 -7.04 -6.58
C LYS A 69 -24.66 -7.11 -5.35
N LYS A 70 -23.34 -6.98 -5.58
CA LYS A 70 -22.27 -7.10 -4.57
C LYS A 70 -21.57 -5.77 -4.24
N ARG A 71 -22.10 -4.64 -4.72
CA ARG A 71 -21.49 -3.30 -4.58
C ARG A 71 -21.27 -2.88 -3.11
N GLU A 72 -22.25 -3.10 -2.24
CA GLU A 72 -22.16 -2.74 -0.80
C GLU A 72 -20.99 -3.44 -0.08
N GLY A 73 -20.74 -4.72 -0.39
CA GLY A 73 -19.62 -5.47 0.18
C GLY A 73 -18.25 -4.92 -0.22
N TRP A 74 -18.15 -4.32 -1.40
CA TRP A 74 -16.93 -3.70 -1.89
C TRP A 74 -16.71 -2.30 -1.33
N GLU A 75 -17.76 -1.50 -1.20
CA GLU A 75 -17.69 -0.20 -0.53
C GLU A 75 -17.21 -0.38 0.92
N TRP A 76 -17.73 -1.40 1.62
CA TRP A 76 -17.22 -1.78 2.94
C TRP A 76 -15.77 -2.24 2.93
N TYR A 77 -15.36 -3.00 1.92
CA TYR A 77 -13.97 -3.44 1.78
C TYR A 77 -13.00 -2.27 1.59
N ILE A 78 -13.35 -1.31 0.72
CA ILE A 78 -12.57 -0.08 0.50
C ILE A 78 -12.48 0.72 1.80
N ALA A 79 -13.60 0.89 2.52
CA ALA A 79 -13.61 1.55 3.82
C ALA A 79 -12.70 0.83 4.84
N LYS A 80 -12.69 -0.51 4.85
CA LYS A 80 -11.81 -1.31 5.69
C LYS A 80 -10.34 -1.07 5.35
N VAL A 81 -9.94 -1.08 4.08
CA VAL A 81 -8.55 -0.79 3.66
C VAL A 81 -8.15 0.63 4.07
N PHE A 82 -9.06 1.59 3.97
CA PHE A 82 -8.81 2.95 4.45
C PHE A 82 -8.56 2.98 5.96
N LEU A 83 -9.43 2.36 6.75
CA LEU A 83 -9.34 2.34 8.22
C LEU A 83 -8.16 1.52 8.75
N THR A 84 -7.77 0.43 8.09
CA THR A 84 -6.69 -0.46 8.57
C THR A 84 -5.34 -0.18 7.92
N GLY A 85 -5.30 0.57 6.81
CA GLY A 85 -4.09 0.87 6.07
C GLY A 85 -3.75 2.36 6.06
N VAL A 86 -4.60 3.16 5.41
CA VAL A 86 -4.37 4.61 5.22
C VAL A 86 -4.32 5.35 6.57
N GLY A 87 -5.35 5.16 7.40
CA GLY A 87 -5.44 5.80 8.72
C GLY A 87 -4.23 5.51 9.61
N PRO A 88 -3.90 4.23 9.86
CA PRO A 88 -2.73 3.86 10.65
C PRO A 88 -1.41 4.40 10.09
N SER A 89 -1.26 4.48 8.76
CA SER A 89 -0.07 5.06 8.13
C SER A 89 0.08 6.54 8.50
N LEU A 90 -1.00 7.32 8.43
CA LEU A 90 -0.99 8.74 8.81
C LEU A 90 -0.78 8.94 10.31
N VAL A 91 -1.36 8.07 11.15
CA VAL A 91 -1.17 8.11 12.61
C VAL A 91 0.29 7.85 12.95
N LEU A 92 0.89 6.78 12.43
CA LEU A 92 2.29 6.45 12.69
C LEU A 92 3.26 7.52 12.17
N TYR A 93 2.98 8.07 10.99
CA TYR A 93 3.72 9.22 10.44
C TYR A 93 3.71 10.39 11.43
N THR A 94 2.53 10.82 11.85
CA THR A 94 2.35 11.98 12.73
C THR A 94 2.96 11.74 14.11
N LEU A 95 2.78 10.55 14.68
CA LEU A 95 3.36 10.20 15.98
C LEU A 95 4.88 10.26 15.95
N LEU A 96 5.52 9.82 14.87
CA LEU A 96 6.98 9.84 14.74
C LEU A 96 7.51 11.27 14.58
N LEU A 97 6.78 12.15 13.90
CA LEU A 97 7.14 13.57 13.80
C LEU A 97 7.09 14.27 15.16
N ILE A 98 6.10 13.94 15.99
CA ILE A 98 5.91 14.56 17.31
C ILE A 98 6.90 13.98 18.33
N LYS A 99 7.03 12.64 18.37
CA LYS A 99 7.85 11.93 19.34
C LYS A 99 8.50 10.71 18.69
N PRO A 100 9.68 10.88 18.06
CA PRO A 100 10.43 9.77 17.50
C PRO A 100 10.72 8.72 18.57
N SER A 101 10.31 7.47 18.33
CA SER A 101 10.63 6.36 19.23
C SER A 101 10.78 5.06 18.46
N ILE A 102 11.68 4.20 18.93
CA ILE A 102 11.99 2.91 18.29
C ILE A 102 10.75 2.02 18.16
N PRO A 103 9.87 1.89 19.19
CA PRO A 103 8.66 1.07 19.05
C PRO A 103 7.73 1.58 17.94
N ILE A 104 7.58 2.91 17.82
CA ILE A 104 6.78 3.51 16.74
C ILE A 104 7.43 3.20 15.39
N GLY A 105 8.75 3.40 15.26
CA GLY A 105 9.54 3.09 14.06
C GLY A 105 9.37 1.64 13.58
N ILE A 106 9.48 0.68 14.49
CA ILE A 106 9.24 -0.75 14.20
C ILE A 106 7.79 -0.96 13.71
N GLY A 107 6.81 -0.32 14.34
CA GLY A 107 5.42 -0.37 13.92
C GLY A 107 5.20 0.08 12.47
N GLN A 108 5.93 1.11 12.02
CA GLN A 108 5.83 1.62 10.64
C GLN A 108 6.41 0.62 9.64
N ILE A 109 7.52 -0.02 9.98
CA ILE A 109 8.15 -1.05 9.14
C ILE A 109 7.21 -2.25 8.99
N ILE A 110 6.59 -2.70 10.09
CA ILE A 110 5.58 -3.76 10.05
C ILE A 110 4.41 -3.36 9.16
N LEU A 111 3.92 -2.11 9.29
CA LEU A 111 2.84 -1.60 8.46
C LEU A 111 3.23 -1.52 6.99
N PHE A 112 4.48 -1.18 6.67
CA PHE A 112 5.00 -1.13 5.30
C PHE A 112 5.08 -2.52 4.66
N ILE A 113 5.54 -3.52 5.41
CA ILE A 113 5.55 -4.91 4.96
C ILE A 113 4.10 -5.38 4.70
N TYR A 114 3.18 -5.06 5.62
CA TYR A 114 1.77 -5.36 5.47
C TYR A 114 1.14 -4.66 4.25
N ALA A 115 1.45 -3.37 4.03
CA ALA A 115 1.00 -2.60 2.87
C ALA A 115 1.47 -3.24 1.57
N SER A 116 2.75 -3.60 1.51
CA SER A 116 3.37 -4.27 0.38
C SER A 116 2.68 -5.60 0.07
N TYR A 117 2.45 -6.44 1.08
CA TYR A 117 1.70 -7.69 0.92
C TYR A 117 0.28 -7.46 0.40
N ARG A 118 -0.45 -6.51 1.01
CA ARG A 118 -1.84 -6.21 0.65
C ARG A 118 -1.98 -5.64 -0.75
N PHE A 119 -1.03 -4.83 -1.22
CA PHE A 119 -1.03 -4.31 -2.59
C PHE A 119 -1.15 -5.40 -3.64
N PHE A 120 -0.37 -6.48 -3.52
CA PHE A 120 -0.44 -7.60 -4.44
C PHE A 120 -1.71 -8.43 -4.26
N VAL A 121 -2.13 -8.69 -3.02
CA VAL A 121 -3.37 -9.43 -2.74
C VAL A 121 -4.60 -8.71 -3.31
N ASP A 122 -4.72 -7.42 -3.04
CA ASP A 122 -5.83 -6.58 -3.48
C ASP A 122 -5.83 -6.40 -5.00
N GLY A 123 -4.65 -6.17 -5.58
CA GLY A 123 -4.48 -6.08 -7.03
C GLY A 123 -4.85 -7.37 -7.77
N LEU A 124 -4.55 -8.54 -7.20
CA LEU A 124 -4.96 -9.83 -7.78
C LEU A 124 -6.46 -10.12 -7.58
N ALA A 125 -7.03 -9.74 -6.43
CA ALA A 125 -8.44 -9.95 -6.11
C ALA A 125 -9.36 -9.11 -7.01
N ALA A 126 -9.05 -7.83 -7.22
CA ALA A 126 -9.81 -6.95 -8.10
C ALA A 126 -9.82 -7.46 -9.55
N LYS A 127 -8.68 -8.00 -10.03
CA LYS A 127 -8.59 -8.58 -11.37
C LYS A 127 -9.45 -9.84 -11.54
N LYS A 128 -9.50 -10.71 -10.52
CA LYS A 128 -10.37 -11.90 -10.57
C LYS A 128 -11.84 -11.47 -10.74
N LEU A 129 -12.24 -10.38 -10.09
CA LEU A 129 -13.57 -9.84 -10.29
C LEU A 129 -13.78 -9.29 -11.70
N GLU A 130 -12.81 -8.54 -12.23
CA GLU A 130 -12.90 -8.00 -13.60
C GLU A 130 -13.07 -9.14 -14.63
N SER A 131 -12.41 -10.28 -14.44
CA SER A 131 -12.62 -11.45 -15.32
C SER A 131 -13.99 -12.10 -15.16
N ASP A 132 -14.53 -12.14 -13.94
CA ASP A 132 -15.85 -12.72 -13.65
C ASP A 132 -17.00 -11.81 -14.16
N LEU A 133 -16.73 -10.55 -14.51
CA LEU A 133 -17.70 -9.58 -15.02
C LEU A 133 -17.82 -9.56 -16.56
N ILE A 134 -16.83 -10.11 -17.25
CA ILE A 134 -16.76 -10.12 -18.73
C ILE A 134 -17.27 -11.46 -19.30
N GLN A 135 -17.48 -12.48 -18.46
CA GLN A 135 -18.20 -13.72 -18.80
C GLN A 135 -19.71 -13.56 -18.62
#